data_AF-A0A957YTC3-F1
#
_entry.id   AF-A0A957YTC3-F1
#
_cell.length_a   1.000
_cell.length_b   1.000
_cell.length_c   1.000
_cell.angle_alpha   90.00
_cell.angle_beta   90.00
_cell.angle_gamma   90.00
#
_symmetry.space_group_name_H-M   'P 1'
#
loop_
_entity.id
_entity.type
_entity.pdbx_description
1 polymer ?
#
loop_
_entity_poly.entity_id
_entity_poly.type
_entity_poly.pdbx_seq_one_letter_code
_entity_poly.pdbx_strand_id
1 'polypeptide(L)'
;MHTYQNHTLDSTRWQHYQPRAGDIVIATSYKSGTTWTQEIVRQLIFYGQAVAPLRDATGLWQISPWLDQRGVPVEELLDKLAAQRHRRFIKTHLPLDGLPFFAQVKYIVVGRDARDVAMSMWNHYAEFVDAVFEGTNSIPDRVGDPFPLPPQDIHTFWRDWISRGWFAWEC
;
A
#
# COMPACT_ATOMS: atom_id res chain seq x y z
N MET A 1 1.90 -3.76 19.09
CA MET A 1 1.77 -3.28 17.71
C MET A 1 3.16 -2.86 17.27
N HIS A 2 3.69 -3.48 16.22
CA HIS A 2 4.99 -3.13 15.67
C HIS A 2 4.89 -1.87 14.80
N THR A 3 5.97 -1.10 14.74
CA THR A 3 6.08 0.07 13.86
C THR A 3 6.83 -0.32 12.59
N TYR A 4 6.13 -0.30 11.45
CA TYR A 4 6.68 -0.64 10.14
C TYR A 4 7.08 0.64 9.41
N GLN A 5 8.39 0.92 9.36
CA GLN A 5 8.93 2.09 8.68
C GLN A 5 10.13 1.72 7.80
N ASN A 6 10.05 2.03 6.50
CA ASN A 6 11.17 1.91 5.56
C ASN A 6 11.09 3.02 4.49
N HIS A 7 11.88 2.91 3.43
CA HIS A 7 11.93 3.87 2.33
C HIS A 7 10.55 4.20 1.70
N THR A 8 9.57 3.29 1.76
CA THR A 8 8.23 3.49 1.20
C THR A 8 7.13 3.52 2.26
N LEU A 9 7.23 2.73 3.33
CA LEU A 9 6.18 2.50 4.31
C LEU A 9 6.35 3.33 5.57
N ASP A 10 5.22 3.74 6.14
CA ASP A 10 5.12 4.36 7.45
C ASP A 10 3.80 4.02 8.16
N SER A 11 3.85 3.04 9.07
CA SER A 11 2.67 2.62 9.84
C SER A 11 2.13 3.67 10.80
N THR A 12 2.96 4.63 11.27
CA THR A 12 2.49 5.61 12.26
C THR A 12 1.44 6.55 11.68
N ARG A 13 1.38 6.67 10.35
CA ARG A 13 0.36 7.47 9.63
C ARG A 13 -1.08 7.06 9.98
N TRP A 14 -1.29 5.78 10.30
CA TRP A 14 -2.60 5.28 10.73
C TRP A 14 -3.06 5.83 12.09
N GLN A 15 -2.17 6.43 12.89
CA GLN A 15 -2.54 7.09 14.15
C GLN A 15 -3.37 8.37 13.92
N HIS A 16 -3.24 8.98 12.74
CA HIS A 16 -4.00 10.18 12.35
C HIS A 16 -5.34 9.84 11.67
N TYR A 17 -5.58 8.56 11.34
CA TYR A 17 -6.80 8.11 10.70
C TYR A 17 -7.98 8.17 11.66
N GLN A 18 -9.03 8.86 11.24
CA GLN A 18 -10.31 8.90 11.96
C GLN A 18 -11.29 7.92 11.31
N PRO A 19 -11.60 6.77 11.93
CA PRO A 19 -12.46 5.74 11.35
C PRO A 19 -13.90 6.25 11.22
N ARG A 20 -14.51 5.99 10.06
CA ARG A 20 -15.95 6.18 9.86
C ARG A 20 -16.63 4.83 9.80
N ALA A 21 -17.81 4.73 10.39
CA ALA A 21 -18.60 3.50 10.35
C ALA A 21 -18.79 3.06 8.89
N GLY A 22 -18.44 1.79 8.62
CA GLY A 22 -18.53 1.22 7.29
C GLY A 22 -17.32 1.46 6.40
N ASP A 23 -16.28 2.18 6.81
CA ASP A 23 -15.04 2.22 6.02
C ASP A 23 -14.51 0.81 5.77
N ILE A 24 -13.81 0.66 4.63
CA ILE A 24 -13.20 -0.60 4.21
C ILE A 24 -11.69 -0.39 4.15
N VAL A 25 -10.92 -1.27 4.78
CA VAL A 25 -9.47 -1.33 4.59
C VAL A 25 -9.14 -2.55 3.75
N ILE A 26 -8.47 -2.32 2.63
CA ILE A 26 -7.97 -3.35 1.72
C ILE A 26 -6.50 -3.57 2.09
N ALA A 27 -6.25 -4.61 2.86
CA ALA A 27 -4.94 -5.00 3.34
C ALA A 27 -4.41 -6.16 2.49
N THR A 28 -3.30 -5.95 1.79
CA THR A 28 -2.68 -7.01 0.97
C THR A 28 -1.19 -6.98 1.19
N SER A 29 -0.49 -8.10 1.07
CA SER A 29 0.94 -7.98 0.77
C SER A 29 1.12 -7.29 -0.59
N TYR A 30 2.29 -6.73 -0.86
CA TYR A 30 2.58 -6.22 -2.19
C TYR A 30 2.34 -7.31 -3.25
N LYS A 31 1.88 -6.88 -4.43
CA LYS A 31 1.70 -7.74 -5.62
C LYS A 31 0.70 -8.90 -5.46
N SER A 32 -0.14 -8.85 -4.42
CA SER A 32 -1.21 -9.82 -4.15
C SER A 32 -2.59 -9.40 -4.66
N GLY A 33 -2.65 -8.57 -5.71
CA GLY A 33 -3.92 -8.21 -6.35
C GLY A 33 -4.63 -6.96 -5.79
N THR A 34 -3.93 -6.09 -5.06
CA THR A 34 -4.50 -4.87 -4.45
C THR A 34 -5.34 -4.04 -5.42
N THR A 35 -4.81 -3.75 -6.62
CA THR A 35 -5.49 -2.94 -7.63
C THR A 35 -6.79 -3.57 -8.09
N TRP A 36 -6.81 -4.90 -8.27
CA TRP A 36 -8.01 -5.62 -8.68
C TRP A 36 -9.07 -5.62 -7.57
N THR A 37 -8.65 -5.83 -6.31
CA THR A 37 -9.55 -5.76 -5.16
C THR A 37 -10.11 -4.35 -4.95
N GLN A 38 -9.27 -3.31 -5.06
CA GLN A 38 -9.71 -1.92 -5.01
C GLN A 38 -10.75 -1.63 -6.11
N GLU A 39 -10.56 -2.18 -7.32
CA GLU A 39 -11.52 -2.02 -8.41
C GLU A 39 -12.83 -2.76 -8.16
N ILE A 40 -12.81 -4.00 -7.63
CA ILE A 40 -14.03 -4.71 -7.24
C ILE A 40 -14.81 -3.92 -6.20
N VAL A 41 -14.13 -3.45 -5.15
CA VAL A 41 -14.77 -2.65 -4.09
C VAL A 41 -15.32 -1.35 -4.64
N ARG A 42 -14.57 -0.66 -5.51
CA ARG A 42 -15.04 0.54 -6.22
C ARG A 42 -16.34 0.24 -6.98
N GLN A 43 -16.35 -0.78 -7.82
CA GLN A 43 -17.52 -1.15 -8.62
C GLN A 43 -18.74 -1.47 -7.74
N LEU A 44 -18.55 -2.16 -6.61
CA LEU A 44 -19.64 -2.45 -5.67
C LEU A 44 -20.18 -1.21 -4.97
N ILE A 45 -19.33 -0.24 -4.62
CA ILE A 45 -19.74 1.02 -3.96
C ILE A 45 -20.52 1.91 -4.92
N PHE A 46 -20.08 2.00 -6.17
CA PHE A 46 -20.67 2.88 -7.19
C PHE A 46 -21.67 2.16 -8.10
N TYR A 47 -22.03 0.90 -7.81
CA TYR A 47 -22.98 0.14 -8.61
C TYR A 47 -24.32 0.88 -8.70
N GLY A 48 -24.81 1.09 -9.93
CA GLY A 48 -26.08 1.78 -10.19
C GLY A 48 -26.06 3.30 -9.99
N GLN A 49 -24.90 3.92 -9.71
CA GLN A 49 -24.79 5.37 -9.61
C GLN A 49 -24.62 6.02 -10.99
N ALA A 50 -25.34 7.13 -11.23
CA ALA A 50 -25.30 7.86 -12.50
C ALA A 50 -23.93 8.51 -12.79
N VAL A 51 -23.18 8.83 -11.73
CA VAL A 51 -21.81 9.36 -11.82
C VAL A 51 -20.91 8.53 -10.91
N ALA A 52 -20.04 7.74 -11.50
CA ALA A 52 -18.90 7.14 -10.79
C ALA A 52 -17.66 8.02 -11.02
N PRO A 53 -16.77 8.17 -10.02
CA PRO A 53 -15.50 8.85 -10.22
C PRO A 53 -14.75 8.27 -11.44
N LEU A 54 -14.19 9.15 -12.27
CA LEU A 54 -13.58 8.79 -13.55
C LEU A 54 -12.48 7.74 -13.40
N ARG A 55 -12.43 6.82 -14.37
CA ARG A 55 -11.49 5.70 -14.52
C ARG A 55 -10.16 6.15 -15.16
N ASP A 56 -9.69 7.37 -14.91
CA ASP A 56 -8.37 7.76 -15.43
C ASP A 56 -7.25 7.05 -14.66
N ALA A 57 -6.02 7.11 -15.18
CA ALA A 57 -4.86 6.43 -14.63
C ALA A 57 -4.55 6.81 -13.15
N THR A 58 -5.13 7.90 -12.65
CA THR A 58 -4.94 8.41 -11.29
C THR A 58 -6.17 8.22 -10.40
N GLY A 59 -7.34 7.95 -10.98
CA GLY A 59 -8.63 7.97 -10.29
C GLY A 59 -8.72 7.01 -9.11
N LEU A 60 -8.10 5.82 -9.20
CA LEU A 60 -8.16 4.84 -8.12
C LEU A 60 -7.38 5.29 -6.86
N TRP A 61 -6.25 5.97 -7.04
CA TRP A 61 -5.45 6.50 -5.93
C TRP A 61 -6.15 7.68 -5.23
N GLN A 62 -6.94 8.45 -5.97
CA GLN A 62 -7.71 9.56 -5.43
C GLN A 62 -8.86 9.09 -4.52
N ILE A 63 -9.53 8.00 -4.90
CA ILE A 63 -10.68 7.46 -4.16
C ILE A 63 -10.31 6.35 -3.18
N SER A 64 -9.15 5.71 -3.37
CA SER A 64 -8.62 4.66 -2.51
C SER A 64 -7.13 4.85 -2.22
N PRO A 65 -6.80 5.84 -1.37
CA PRO A 65 -5.42 6.18 -1.08
C PRO A 65 -4.71 5.07 -0.30
N TRP A 66 -3.40 4.97 -0.50
CA TRP A 66 -2.52 4.13 0.29
C TRP A 66 -1.96 4.93 1.47
N LEU A 67 -2.58 4.77 2.64
CA LEU A 67 -2.39 5.69 3.76
C LEU A 67 -0.98 5.62 4.38
N ASP A 68 -0.38 4.42 4.40
CA ASP A 68 0.97 4.19 4.91
C ASP A 68 2.09 4.44 3.88
N GLN A 69 1.81 4.96 2.67
CA GLN A 69 2.85 5.31 1.70
C GLN A 69 3.50 6.66 2.03
N ARG A 70 4.84 6.75 2.00
CA ARG A 70 5.59 7.98 2.27
C ARG A 70 5.55 9.05 1.18
N GLY A 71 5.39 8.65 -0.08
CA GLY A 71 5.54 9.54 -1.24
C GLY A 71 4.51 10.67 -1.36
N VAL A 72 3.48 10.70 -0.50
CA VAL A 72 2.49 11.78 -0.42
C VAL A 72 2.41 12.24 1.04
N PRO A 73 2.35 13.56 1.34
CA PRO A 73 2.13 14.04 2.70
C PRO A 73 0.88 13.42 3.34
N VAL A 74 0.96 13.05 4.62
CA VAL A 74 -0.14 12.33 5.28
C VAL A 74 -1.40 13.19 5.38
N GLU A 75 -1.23 14.50 5.59
CA GLU A 75 -2.29 15.49 5.65
C GLU A 75 -3.09 15.52 4.34
N GLU A 76 -2.40 15.47 3.20
CA GLU A 76 -3.06 15.44 1.89
C GLU A 76 -3.90 14.15 1.70
N LEU A 77 -3.41 13.01 2.17
CA LEU A 77 -4.16 11.74 2.12
C LEU A 77 -5.39 11.79 3.04
N LEU A 78 -5.25 12.37 4.23
CA LEU A 78 -6.34 12.53 5.19
C LEU A 78 -7.41 13.51 4.69
N ASP A 79 -7.01 14.62 4.10
CA ASP A 79 -7.92 15.61 3.50
C ASP A 79 -8.72 14.99 2.35
N LYS A 80 -8.04 14.21 1.48
CA LYS A 80 -8.72 13.42 0.43
C LYS A 80 -9.74 12.46 1.05
N LEU A 81 -9.37 11.72 2.09
CA LEU A 81 -10.29 10.80 2.78
C LEU A 81 -11.45 11.53 3.48
N ALA A 82 -11.23 12.73 4.01
CA ALA A 82 -12.26 13.52 4.67
C ALA A 82 -13.26 14.11 3.67
N ALA A 83 -12.79 14.50 2.48
CA ALA A 83 -13.63 15.03 1.41
C ALA A 83 -14.56 13.98 0.77
N GLN A 84 -14.24 12.68 0.89
CA GLN A 84 -15.05 11.60 0.30
C GLN A 84 -16.43 11.45 0.94
N ARG A 85 -17.48 11.66 0.13
CA ARG A 85 -18.88 11.47 0.54
C ARG A 85 -19.40 10.05 0.36
N HIS A 86 -18.80 9.27 -0.54
CA HIS A 86 -19.11 7.84 -0.71
C HIS A 86 -18.53 7.00 0.44
N ARG A 87 -18.88 5.71 0.50
CA ARG A 87 -18.24 4.74 1.39
C ARG A 87 -16.72 4.71 1.14
N ARG A 88 -15.87 4.97 2.14
CA ARG A 88 -14.42 5.05 1.94
C ARG A 88 -13.82 3.66 1.90
N PHE A 89 -12.80 3.50 1.07
CA PHE A 89 -12.03 2.27 0.99
C PHE A 89 -10.55 2.60 0.85
N ILE A 90 -9.74 2.17 1.81
CA ILE A 90 -8.35 2.62 2.00
C ILE A 90 -7.42 1.43 1.76
N LYS A 91 -6.30 1.67 1.08
CA LYS A 91 -5.27 0.65 0.82
C LYS A 91 -4.22 0.65 1.92
N THR A 92 -3.74 -0.54 2.29
CA THR A 92 -2.54 -0.73 3.11
C THR A 92 -1.76 -1.97 2.70
N HIS A 93 -0.44 -1.95 2.94
CA HIS A 93 0.41 -3.13 2.87
C HIS A 93 0.89 -3.62 4.24
N LEU A 94 0.35 -3.05 5.32
CA LEU A 94 0.72 -3.43 6.68
C LEU A 94 0.10 -4.78 7.08
N PRO A 95 0.84 -5.60 7.84
CA PRO A 95 0.27 -6.73 8.55
C PRO A 95 -0.62 -6.27 9.72
N LEU A 96 -1.39 -7.20 10.30
CA LEU A 96 -2.36 -6.91 11.35
C LEU A 96 -1.73 -6.26 12.58
N ASP A 97 -0.52 -6.67 12.96
CA ASP A 97 0.19 -6.14 14.11
C ASP A 97 0.87 -4.79 13.85
N GLY A 98 0.77 -4.24 12.64
CA GLY A 98 1.19 -2.88 12.26
C GLY A 98 0.03 -1.90 12.05
N LEU A 99 -1.21 -2.38 12.11
CA LEU A 99 -2.41 -1.63 11.78
C LEU A 99 -3.33 -1.50 13.01
N PRO A 100 -3.73 -0.29 13.44
CA PRO A 100 -4.73 -0.15 14.49
C PRO A 100 -6.07 -0.79 14.09
N PHE A 101 -6.64 -1.59 15.01
CA PHE A 101 -7.91 -2.26 14.79
C PHE A 101 -9.10 -1.38 15.22
N PHE A 102 -10.09 -1.26 14.34
CA PHE A 102 -11.31 -0.51 14.57
C PHE A 102 -12.52 -1.42 14.27
N ALA A 103 -13.32 -1.74 15.29
CA ALA A 103 -14.44 -2.68 15.16
C ALA A 103 -15.52 -2.21 14.16
N GLN A 104 -15.63 -0.90 13.92
CA GLN A 104 -16.57 -0.30 12.97
C GLN A 104 -16.10 -0.32 11.50
N VAL A 105 -14.85 -0.75 11.26
CA VAL A 105 -14.22 -0.84 9.93
C VAL A 105 -14.29 -2.28 9.43
N LYS A 106 -14.43 -2.46 8.12
CA LYS A 106 -14.34 -3.77 7.46
C LYS A 106 -12.96 -3.96 6.87
N TYR A 107 -12.36 -5.13 7.07
CA TYR A 107 -11.03 -5.44 6.55
C TYR A 107 -11.16 -6.52 5.48
N ILE A 108 -10.63 -6.26 4.29
CA ILE A 108 -10.48 -7.24 3.21
C ILE A 108 -9.00 -7.58 3.14
N VAL A 109 -8.67 -8.82 3.48
CA VAL A 109 -7.30 -9.33 3.44
C VAL A 109 -7.13 -10.20 2.21
N VAL A 110 -6.10 -9.96 1.40
CA VAL A 110 -5.80 -10.78 0.21
C VAL A 110 -4.40 -11.37 0.33
N GLY A 111 -4.34 -12.69 0.34
CA GLY A 111 -3.12 -13.48 0.28
C GLY A 111 -2.90 -14.05 -1.13
N ARG A 112 -1.63 -14.26 -1.48
CA ARG A 112 -1.19 -14.92 -2.70
C ARG A 112 0.02 -15.80 -2.36
N ASP A 113 0.21 -16.87 -3.11
CA ASP A 113 1.40 -17.72 -2.96
C ASP A 113 2.68 -16.86 -3.00
N ALA A 114 3.55 -17.02 -2.01
CA ALA A 114 4.74 -16.19 -1.85
C ALA A 114 5.71 -16.30 -3.04
N ARG A 115 5.71 -17.42 -3.76
CA ARG A 115 6.52 -17.62 -4.98
C ARG A 115 6.00 -16.74 -6.12
N ASP A 116 4.69 -16.68 -6.28
CA ASP A 116 4.06 -15.83 -7.29
C ASP A 116 4.21 -14.34 -6.96
N VAL A 117 4.14 -13.99 -5.66
CA VAL A 117 4.41 -12.64 -5.20
C VAL A 117 5.85 -12.25 -5.55
N ALA A 118 6.82 -13.12 -5.28
CA ALA A 118 8.23 -12.87 -5.62
C ALA A 118 8.42 -12.64 -7.12
N MET A 119 7.87 -13.51 -7.98
CA MET A 119 7.96 -13.35 -9.43
C MET A 119 7.32 -12.04 -9.91
N SER A 120 6.16 -11.68 -9.34
CA SER A 120 5.50 -10.41 -9.68
C SER A 120 6.25 -9.20 -9.16
N MET A 121 6.92 -9.31 -8.01
CA MET A 121 7.75 -8.25 -7.44
C MET A 121 9.03 -8.07 -8.25
N TRP A 122 9.72 -9.16 -8.62
CA TRP A 122 10.89 -9.12 -9.49
C TRP A 122 10.61 -8.34 -10.78
N ASN A 123 9.56 -8.71 -11.52
CA ASN A 123 9.17 -8.01 -12.75
C ASN A 123 8.78 -6.55 -12.51
N HIS A 124 8.28 -6.20 -11.33
CA HIS A 124 7.93 -4.81 -11.02
C HIS A 124 9.16 -3.97 -10.67
N TYR A 125 10.07 -4.57 -9.90
CA TYR A 125 11.23 -3.93 -9.32
C TYR A 125 12.37 -3.79 -10.32
N ALA A 126 12.57 -4.78 -11.18
CA ALA A 126 13.59 -4.77 -12.24
C ALA A 126 13.31 -3.73 -13.34
N GLU A 127 12.05 -3.31 -13.51
CA GLU A 127 11.62 -2.32 -14.50
C GLU A 127 11.65 -0.88 -13.95
N PHE A 128 12.04 -0.68 -12.70
CA PHE A 128 12.19 0.67 -12.16
C PHE A 128 13.37 1.39 -12.81
N VAL A 129 13.14 2.65 -13.16
CA VAL A 129 14.15 3.56 -13.71
C VAL A 129 14.78 4.38 -12.58
N ASP A 130 15.98 4.93 -12.83
CA ASP A 130 16.76 5.70 -11.85
C ASP A 130 15.94 6.78 -11.13
N ALA A 131 15.07 7.48 -11.85
CA ALA A 131 14.19 8.51 -11.29
C ALA A 131 13.26 7.99 -10.16
N VAL A 132 12.86 6.72 -10.20
CA VAL A 132 12.05 6.11 -9.12
C VAL A 132 12.88 5.94 -7.85
N PHE A 133 14.14 5.51 -7.98
CA PHE A 133 15.06 5.36 -6.87
C PHE A 133 15.46 6.71 -6.29
N GLU A 134 15.83 7.65 -7.15
CA GLU A 134 16.16 9.03 -6.75
C GLU A 134 14.97 9.68 -6.04
N GLY A 135 13.77 9.60 -6.61
CA GLY A 135 12.55 10.15 -6.03
C GLY A 135 12.23 9.53 -4.67
N THR A 136 12.30 8.21 -4.54
CA THR A 136 12.04 7.50 -3.27
C THR A 136 13.08 7.84 -2.21
N ASN A 137 14.35 7.92 -2.59
CA ASN A 137 15.45 8.21 -1.68
C ASN A 137 15.50 9.68 -1.25
N SER A 138 14.88 10.57 -2.03
CA SER A 138 14.79 12.01 -1.75
C SER A 138 13.53 12.40 -0.96
N ILE A 139 12.68 11.45 -0.57
CA ILE A 139 11.50 11.74 0.25
C ILE A 139 11.96 12.34 1.59
N PRO A 140 11.41 13.51 2.00
CA PRO A 140 11.70 14.09 3.30
C PRO A 140 11.37 13.13 4.46
N ASP A 141 12.20 13.14 5.50
CA ASP A 141 12.00 12.33 6.72
C ASP A 141 11.86 10.81 6.45
N ARG A 142 12.48 10.31 5.37
CA ARG A 142 12.57 8.89 5.05
C ARG A 142 13.31 8.14 6.17
N VAL A 143 12.74 7.03 6.63
CA VAL A 143 13.31 6.17 7.67
C VAL A 143 13.83 4.87 7.05
N GLY A 144 14.91 4.33 7.61
CA GLY A 144 15.53 3.06 7.21
C GLY A 144 16.55 3.19 6.08
N ASP A 145 17.00 2.06 5.56
CA ASP A 145 18.01 2.01 4.49
C ASP A 145 17.48 2.60 3.18
N PRO A 146 18.35 3.20 2.34
CA PRO A 146 17.98 3.65 1.00
C PRO A 146 17.27 2.55 0.22
N PHE A 147 16.32 2.90 -0.64
CA PHE A 147 15.69 1.94 -1.54
C PHE A 147 16.76 1.35 -2.46
N PRO A 148 17.10 0.05 -2.32
CA PRO A 148 18.21 -0.53 -3.06
C PRO A 148 17.83 -0.68 -4.53
N LEU A 149 18.85 -0.76 -5.39
CA LEU A 149 18.66 -1.19 -6.77
C LEU A 149 18.34 -2.69 -6.82
N PRO A 150 17.57 -3.15 -7.83
CA PRO A 150 17.34 -4.57 -8.02
C PRO A 150 18.67 -5.31 -8.18
N PRO A 151 18.80 -6.52 -7.60
CA PRO A 151 19.98 -7.32 -7.81
C PRO A 151 20.12 -7.67 -9.30
N GLN A 152 21.34 -8.00 -9.73
CA GLN A 152 21.66 -8.22 -11.15
C GLN A 152 20.87 -9.37 -11.78
N ASP A 153 20.36 -10.31 -10.98
CA ASP A 153 19.66 -11.48 -11.46
C ASP A 153 18.56 -11.96 -10.49
N ILE A 154 17.64 -12.76 -11.04
CA ILE A 154 16.49 -13.29 -10.33
C ILE A 154 16.85 -14.35 -9.26
N HIS A 155 17.98 -15.06 -9.38
CA HIS A 155 18.40 -16.05 -8.39
C HIS A 155 18.86 -15.38 -7.11
N THR A 156 19.60 -14.27 -7.23
CA THR A 156 19.99 -13.42 -6.10
C THR A 156 18.75 -12.80 -5.47
N PHE A 157 17.83 -12.24 -6.26
CA PHE A 157 16.55 -11.74 -5.76
C PHE A 157 15.77 -12.80 -4.98
N TRP A 158 15.61 -14.00 -5.55
CA TRP A 158 14.86 -15.08 -4.91
C TRP A 158 15.50 -15.55 -3.61
N ARG A 159 16.84 -15.68 -3.58
CA ARG A 159 17.56 -16.04 -2.37
C ARG A 159 17.31 -15.02 -1.26
N ASP A 160 17.39 -13.74 -1.57
CA ASP A 160 17.15 -12.68 -0.59
C ASP A 160 15.67 -12.65 -0.16
N TRP A 161 14.74 -12.83 -1.10
CA TRP A 161 13.29 -12.88 -0.84
C TRP A 161 12.88 -13.93 0.20
N ILE A 162 13.50 -15.12 0.16
CA ILE A 162 13.15 -16.22 1.09
C ILE A 162 13.99 -16.26 2.36
N SER A 163 15.02 -15.40 2.48
CA SER A 163 15.98 -15.47 3.60
C SER A 163 16.13 -14.18 4.40
N ARG A 164 15.51 -13.08 3.96
CA ARG A 164 15.63 -11.78 4.61
C ARG A 164 14.26 -11.12 4.78
N GLY A 165 14.01 -10.61 5.98
CA GLY A 165 12.95 -9.64 6.23
C GLY A 165 13.43 -8.21 5.96
N TRP A 166 12.48 -7.28 5.84
CA TRP A 166 12.80 -5.85 5.77
C TRP A 166 12.99 -5.25 7.17
N PHE A 167 12.48 -5.92 8.18
CA PHE A 167 12.51 -5.47 9.56
C PHE A 167 13.30 -6.44 10.44
N ALA A 168 14.04 -5.94 11.42
CA ALA A 168 14.96 -6.74 12.23
C ALA A 168 14.27 -7.86 13.03
N TRP A 169 12.97 -7.74 13.28
CA TRP A 169 12.16 -8.74 14.00
C TRP A 169 11.50 -9.79 13.09
N GLU A 170 11.65 -9.66 11.76
CA GLU A 170 11.16 -10.64 10.77
C GLU A 170 12.18 -11.75 10.48
N CYS A 171 13.39 -11.66 11.06
CA CYS A 171 14.53 -12.54 10.83
C CYS A 171 14.80 -13.48 12.01
#